data_AF-A0A829ZZ88-F1
#
_entry.id   AF-A0A829ZZ88-F1
#
_cell.length_a   1.000
_cell.length_b   1.000
_cell.length_c   1.000
_cell.angle_alpha   90.00
_cell.angle_beta   90.00
_cell.angle_gamma   90.00
#
_symmetry.space_group_name_H-M   'P 1'
#
loop_
_entity.id
_entity.type
_entity.pdbx_description
1 polymer ?
#
loop_
_entity_poly.entity_id
_entity_poly.type
_entity_poly.pdbx_seq_one_letter_code
_entity_poly.pdbx_strand_id
1 'polypeptide(L)'
;MNGEEKGAWVDYEEIDLRRYLGILVKWKWLVAAVTVLAVATTGILSFFVLPPVYEARALLLVTQEEERHSVSPSQDSLESTMQVVSRLPEMTVNTYASQIKNEVVFSRVIERLGLDKNLYSPSSLAGMVKVQAIKDTNLIEVRVQNTNSKLAADIANAICEEFSKFVSENTRQQMTKSVEFLQEQQAATSKDLAAAMEKLKKFQQEPRSVEYLTNEMNTLLDNLAKYKTEADAAEIAAAQLEAAISKLEVQLAETPPKIKVQDVRPVLEDNGETAVPIEREEVNPAYTALQQEINNKKASLAEKRAQAAGLNSLIGQVEKRVKDLQMELTQKRMEEDKLMAEVESLKKAYNILSEKIVETKIAKSVNLGETDLLIASKAMAPTDPVKPKKSLNMALALVLGLIVGVILAFVAEHFDNTIRTPEDVERYLGLAVLGKIPQVEASETKS
;
A
#
# COMPACT_ATOMS: atom_id res chain seq x y z
N MET A 1 -17.51 -64.13 -65.48
CA MET A 1 -18.69 -63.47 -64.87
C MET A 1 -18.33 -62.02 -64.66
N ASN A 2 -19.18 -61.15 -65.20
CA ASN A 2 -19.05 -59.71 -65.25
C ASN A 2 -19.13 -59.07 -63.86
N GLY A 3 -18.51 -57.90 -63.74
CA GLY A 3 -18.69 -56.97 -62.63
C GLY A 3 -18.20 -55.59 -63.06
N GLU A 4 -18.96 -54.94 -63.93
CA GLU A 4 -18.73 -53.56 -64.37
C GLU A 4 -19.04 -52.59 -63.23
N GLU A 5 -18.04 -51.79 -62.83
CA GLU A 5 -18.24 -50.57 -62.04
C GLU A 5 -18.66 -49.42 -62.96
N LYS A 6 -19.85 -48.87 -62.73
CA LYS A 6 -20.35 -47.68 -63.42
C LYS A 6 -19.78 -46.42 -62.75
N GLY A 7 -18.92 -45.71 -63.46
CA GLY A 7 -18.54 -44.33 -63.12
C GLY A 7 -19.68 -43.36 -63.45
N ALA A 8 -20.09 -42.56 -62.46
CA ALA A 8 -21.02 -41.45 -62.63
C ALA A 8 -20.28 -40.26 -63.26
N TRP A 9 -20.75 -39.78 -64.41
CA TRP A 9 -20.29 -38.53 -65.02
C TRP A 9 -21.07 -37.38 -64.39
N VAL A 10 -20.35 -36.44 -63.77
CA VAL A 10 -20.88 -35.13 -63.37
C VAL A 10 -20.87 -34.26 -64.62
N ASP A 11 -22.05 -33.81 -65.06
CA ASP A 11 -22.20 -32.86 -66.16
C ASP A 11 -21.66 -31.50 -65.69
N TYR A 12 -20.66 -30.96 -66.39
CA TYR A 12 -20.20 -29.59 -66.19
C TYR A 12 -21.08 -28.68 -67.04
N GLU A 13 -22.05 -28.01 -66.44
CA GLU A 13 -22.71 -26.87 -67.08
C GLU A 13 -21.66 -25.79 -67.36
N GLU A 14 -21.22 -25.67 -68.61
CA GLU A 14 -20.37 -24.57 -69.06
C GLU A 14 -21.18 -23.26 -68.99
N ILE A 15 -20.85 -22.43 -68.01
CA ILE A 15 -21.43 -21.09 -67.84
C ILE A 15 -20.94 -20.21 -69.01
N ASP A 16 -21.77 -20.03 -70.05
CA ASP A 16 -21.44 -19.16 -71.18
C ASP A 16 -21.52 -17.67 -70.80
N LEU A 17 -20.36 -17.08 -70.49
CA LEU A 17 -20.20 -15.68 -70.10
C LEU A 17 -20.71 -14.68 -71.14
N ARG A 18 -20.75 -15.04 -72.43
CA ARG A 18 -21.24 -14.15 -73.50
C ARG A 18 -22.74 -13.91 -73.38
N ARG A 19 -23.49 -14.89 -72.88
CA ARG A 19 -24.93 -14.79 -72.61
C ARG A 19 -25.22 -13.78 -71.50
N TYR A 20 -24.46 -13.83 -70.41
CA TYR A 20 -24.60 -12.88 -69.29
C TYR A 20 -24.27 -11.44 -69.70
N LEU A 21 -23.26 -11.25 -70.56
CA LEU A 21 -22.95 -9.92 -71.12
C LEU A 21 -24.04 -9.41 -72.05
N GLY A 22 -24.69 -10.29 -72.83
CA GLY A 22 -25.82 -9.93 -73.69
C GLY A 22 -27.00 -9.34 -72.92
N ILE A 23 -27.29 -9.89 -71.73
CA ILE A 23 -28.34 -9.39 -70.83
C ILE A 23 -28.04 -7.95 -70.38
N LEU A 24 -26.80 -7.68 -70.00
CA LEU A 24 -26.38 -6.34 -69.59
C LEU A 24 -26.44 -5.32 -70.73
N VAL A 25 -26.11 -5.71 -71.95
CA VAL A 25 -26.19 -4.83 -73.13
C VAL A 25 -27.65 -4.54 -73.49
N LYS A 26 -28.54 -5.54 -73.41
CA LYS A 26 -29.99 -5.40 -73.64
C LYS A 26 -30.62 -4.41 -72.66
N TRP A 27 -30.26 -4.50 -71.39
CA TRP A 27 -30.81 -3.67 -70.31
C TRP A 27 -29.91 -2.49 -69.91
N LYS A 28 -28.93 -2.10 -70.74
CA LYS A 28 -27.97 -1.02 -70.42
C LYS A 28 -28.62 0.30 -70.01
N TRP A 29 -29.78 0.63 -70.59
CA TRP A 29 -30.55 1.82 -70.24
C TRP A 29 -31.24 1.72 -68.89
N LEU A 30 -31.69 0.52 -68.50
CA LEU A 30 -32.23 0.26 -67.16
C LEU A 30 -31.12 0.39 -66.12
N VAL A 31 -29.96 -0.24 -66.35
CA VAL A 31 -28.79 -0.14 -65.47
C VAL A 31 -28.37 1.33 -65.31
N ALA A 32 -28.26 2.07 -66.42
CA ALA A 32 -27.91 3.50 -66.41
C ALA A 32 -28.96 4.34 -65.67
N ALA A 33 -30.25 4.14 -65.92
CA ALA A 33 -31.33 4.89 -65.26
C ALA A 33 -31.34 4.67 -63.74
N VAL A 34 -31.22 3.43 -63.28
CA VAL A 34 -31.14 3.09 -61.84
C VAL A 34 -29.91 3.72 -61.20
N THR A 35 -28.76 3.67 -61.88
CA THR A 35 -27.52 4.29 -61.39
C THR A 35 -27.64 5.81 -61.29
N VAL A 36 -28.16 6.46 -62.32
CA VAL A 36 -28.38 7.92 -62.32
C VAL A 36 -29.37 8.31 -61.22
N LEU A 37 -30.44 7.54 -61.01
CA LEU A 37 -31.40 7.78 -59.94
C LEU A 37 -30.74 7.65 -58.55
N ALA A 38 -29.93 6.62 -58.32
CA ALA A 38 -29.22 6.42 -57.05
C ALA A 38 -28.23 7.56 -56.75
N VAL A 39 -27.50 8.02 -57.76
CA VAL A 39 -26.57 9.16 -57.65
C VAL A 39 -27.32 10.47 -57.45
N ALA A 40 -28.41 10.71 -58.19
CA ALA A 40 -29.24 11.90 -58.07
C ALA A 40 -29.90 12.00 -56.69
N THR A 41 -30.50 10.91 -56.20
CA THR A 41 -31.10 10.85 -54.86
C THR A 41 -30.06 11.08 -53.76
N THR A 42 -28.90 10.43 -53.84
CA THR A 42 -27.79 10.65 -52.88
C THR A 42 -27.25 12.08 -52.94
N GLY A 43 -27.15 12.65 -54.14
CA GLY A 43 -26.73 14.04 -54.35
C GLY A 43 -27.74 15.03 -53.76
N ILE A 44 -29.02 14.87 -54.03
CA ILE A 44 -30.08 15.70 -53.46
C ILE A 44 -30.04 15.65 -51.94
N LEU A 45 -29.99 14.44 -51.36
CA LEU A 45 -29.92 14.26 -49.92
C LEU A 45 -28.66 14.90 -49.30
N SER A 46 -27.50 14.73 -49.93
CA SER A 46 -26.21 15.20 -49.39
C SER A 46 -25.96 16.70 -49.57
N PHE A 47 -26.53 17.32 -50.61
CA PHE A 47 -26.30 18.74 -50.92
C PHE A 47 -27.43 19.65 -50.42
N PHE A 48 -28.67 19.16 -50.39
CA PHE A 48 -29.85 20.00 -50.12
C PHE A 48 -30.61 19.64 -48.82
N VAL A 49 -30.52 18.40 -48.35
CA VAL A 49 -31.33 17.93 -47.21
C VAL A 49 -30.52 17.83 -45.92
N LEU A 50 -29.34 17.21 -45.98
CA LEU A 50 -28.52 16.96 -44.78
C LEU A 50 -27.68 18.20 -44.44
N PRO A 51 -27.82 18.78 -43.23
CA PRO A 51 -27.01 19.93 -42.84
C PRO A 51 -25.54 19.53 -42.71
N PRO A 52 -24.60 20.45 -43.02
CA PRO A 52 -23.18 20.20 -42.79
C PRO A 52 -22.92 20.04 -41.29
N VAL A 53 -22.14 19.01 -40.94
CA VAL A 53 -21.70 18.78 -39.55
C VAL A 53 -20.22 19.10 -39.47
N TYR A 54 -19.88 19.99 -38.55
CA TYR A 54 -18.54 20.46 -38.25
C TYR A 54 -17.99 19.73 -37.03
N GLU A 55 -16.68 19.51 -36.97
CA GLU A 55 -16.00 18.89 -35.83
C GLU A 55 -14.91 19.81 -35.29
N ALA A 56 -15.07 20.23 -34.03
CA ALA A 56 -14.05 21.00 -33.31
C ALA A 56 -13.25 20.06 -32.39
N ARG A 57 -11.96 20.36 -32.18
CA ARG A 57 -11.03 19.51 -31.42
C ARG A 57 -10.31 20.32 -30.36
N ALA A 58 -10.35 19.87 -29.10
CA ALA A 58 -9.56 20.40 -28.00
C ALA A 58 -8.65 19.31 -27.43
N LEU A 59 -7.50 19.71 -26.88
CA LEU A 59 -6.55 18.80 -26.22
C LEU A 59 -6.39 19.19 -24.74
N LEU A 60 -6.54 18.20 -23.88
CA LEU A 60 -6.22 18.25 -22.46
C LEU A 60 -4.94 17.46 -22.20
N LEU A 61 -4.02 17.99 -21.40
CA LEU A 61 -2.85 17.32 -20.88
C LEU A 61 -3.13 16.91 -19.44
N VAL A 62 -2.96 15.62 -19.15
CA VAL A 62 -2.94 15.10 -17.80
C VAL A 62 -1.51 15.22 -17.27
N THR A 63 -1.29 15.97 -16.20
CA THR A 63 0.01 15.93 -15.54
C THR A 63 0.01 14.76 -14.57
N GLN A 64 1.07 13.94 -14.64
CA GLN A 64 1.36 12.92 -13.67
C GLN A 64 2.76 13.24 -13.15
N GLU A 65 2.96 13.29 -11.84
CA GLU A 65 4.31 13.33 -11.31
C GLU A 65 4.95 11.98 -11.64
N GLU A 66 5.96 11.96 -12.51
CA GLU A 66 6.77 10.75 -12.69
C GLU A 66 7.30 10.36 -11.31
N GLU A 67 6.97 9.14 -10.88
CA GLU A 67 7.47 8.56 -9.64
C GLU A 67 8.99 8.73 -9.62
N ARG A 68 9.49 9.70 -8.85
CA ARG A 68 10.91 9.78 -8.48
C ARG A 68 11.21 8.61 -7.57
N HIS A 69 11.35 7.44 -8.19
CA HIS A 69 11.86 6.21 -7.63
C HIS A 69 13.31 6.41 -7.25
N SER A 70 13.56 6.88 -6.03
CA SER A 70 14.81 6.62 -5.33
C SER A 70 14.66 6.87 -3.83
N VAL A 71 13.80 6.09 -3.17
CA VAL A 71 14.06 5.76 -1.76
C VAL A 71 14.10 4.24 -1.70
N SER A 72 15.30 3.71 -1.52
CA SER A 72 15.51 2.29 -1.30
C SER A 72 14.60 1.86 -0.14
N PRO A 73 13.83 0.76 -0.26
CA PRO A 73 12.98 0.29 0.82
C PRO A 73 13.89 -0.27 1.91
N SER A 74 14.40 0.60 2.78
CA SER A 74 14.93 0.18 4.07
C SER A 74 13.75 -0.35 4.87
N GLN A 75 13.85 -1.65 5.17
CA GLN A 75 12.84 -2.55 5.71
C GLN A 75 12.00 -1.97 6.87
N ASP A 76 10.68 -2.26 6.83
CA ASP A 76 9.76 -2.32 7.97
C ASP A 76 9.60 -1.09 8.87
N SER A 77 9.71 0.13 8.34
CA SER A 77 9.23 1.30 9.08
C SER A 77 7.71 1.44 8.92
N LEU A 78 6.97 1.63 10.03
CA LEU A 78 5.57 2.07 10.03
C LEU A 78 5.32 3.23 9.04
N GLU A 79 6.34 4.06 8.86
CA GLU A 79 6.44 5.18 7.92
C GLU A 79 6.26 4.76 6.46
N SER A 80 6.91 3.68 6.02
CA SER A 80 6.74 3.11 4.66
C SER A 80 5.33 2.58 4.39
N THR A 81 4.68 1.99 5.40
CA THR A 81 3.31 1.48 5.27
C THR A 81 2.30 2.64 5.28
N MET A 82 2.53 3.66 6.11
CA MET A 82 1.72 4.87 6.15
C MET A 82 1.88 5.73 4.88
N GLN A 83 3.05 5.72 4.24
CA GLN A 83 3.27 6.39 2.94
C GLN A 83 2.37 5.82 1.83
N VAL A 84 2.11 4.51 1.81
CA VAL A 84 1.25 3.87 0.80
C VAL A 84 -0.22 4.22 1.02
N VAL A 85 -0.69 4.22 2.27
CA VAL A 85 -2.09 4.54 2.61
C VAL A 85 -2.42 6.03 2.38
N SER A 86 -1.39 6.89 2.41
CA SER A 86 -1.56 8.34 2.24
C SER A 86 -1.27 8.84 0.84
N ARG A 87 -1.01 7.96 -0.15
CA ARG A 87 -0.88 8.37 -1.54
C ARG A 87 -2.24 8.83 -2.06
N LEU A 88 -2.26 9.98 -2.70
CA LEU A 88 -3.45 10.43 -3.40
C LEU A 88 -3.70 9.49 -4.59
N PRO A 89 -4.96 9.08 -4.83
CA PRO A 89 -5.27 8.22 -5.95
C PRO A 89 -5.00 8.98 -7.26
N GLU A 90 -3.93 8.63 -7.94
CA GLU A 90 -3.65 9.13 -9.29
C GLU A 90 -4.56 8.42 -10.30
N MET A 91 -5.24 9.20 -11.12
CA MET A 91 -6.13 8.67 -12.14
C MET A 91 -5.38 8.55 -13.47
N THR A 92 -5.60 7.44 -14.17
CA THR A 92 -5.02 7.25 -15.50
C THR A 92 -5.66 8.20 -16.52
N VAL A 93 -4.94 8.50 -17.60
CA VAL A 93 -5.46 9.26 -18.75
C VAL A 93 -6.78 8.68 -19.27
N ASN A 94 -6.91 7.35 -19.29
CA ASN A 94 -8.13 6.65 -19.71
C ASN A 94 -9.28 6.84 -18.70
N THR A 95 -8.99 6.87 -17.40
CA THR A 95 -9.98 7.14 -16.36
C THR A 95 -10.53 8.56 -16.51
N TYR A 96 -9.66 9.56 -16.70
CA TYR A 96 -10.08 10.93 -16.99
C TYR A 96 -10.91 11.03 -18.28
N ALA A 97 -10.45 10.41 -19.38
CA ALA A 97 -11.17 10.40 -20.65
C ALA A 97 -12.59 9.81 -20.52
N SER A 98 -12.75 8.78 -19.68
CA SER A 98 -14.06 8.16 -19.41
C SER A 98 -14.96 9.06 -18.56
N GLN A 99 -14.40 9.85 -17.66
CA GLN A 99 -15.15 10.75 -16.78
C GLN A 99 -15.54 12.09 -17.43
N ILE A 100 -14.89 12.52 -18.52
CA ILE A 100 -15.28 13.73 -19.26
C ILE A 100 -16.76 13.68 -19.68
N LYS A 101 -17.29 12.48 -19.95
CA LYS A 101 -18.69 12.28 -20.36
C LYS A 101 -19.68 12.24 -19.19
N ASN A 102 -19.27 12.60 -17.98
CA ASN A 102 -20.14 12.64 -16.81
C ASN A 102 -21.27 13.68 -17.01
N GLU A 103 -22.49 13.31 -16.62
CA GLU A 103 -23.69 14.13 -16.74
C GLU A 103 -23.58 15.50 -16.03
N VAL A 104 -22.87 15.56 -14.91
CA VAL A 104 -22.65 16.80 -14.15
C VAL A 104 -21.86 17.81 -14.98
N VAL A 105 -20.84 17.35 -15.71
CA VAL A 105 -20.01 18.20 -16.57
C VAL A 105 -20.85 18.76 -17.71
N PHE A 106 -21.62 17.93 -18.41
CA PHE A 106 -22.47 18.40 -19.50
C PHE A 106 -23.60 19.33 -19.04
N SER A 107 -24.16 19.09 -17.86
CA SER A 107 -25.15 19.99 -17.26
C SER A 107 -24.57 21.38 -17.02
N ARG A 108 -23.35 21.45 -16.47
CA ARG A 108 -22.62 22.73 -16.26
C ARG A 108 -22.29 23.42 -17.58
N VAL A 109 -21.94 22.67 -18.62
CA VAL A 109 -21.67 23.23 -19.96
C VAL A 109 -22.93 23.85 -20.58
N ILE A 110 -24.09 23.16 -20.48
CA ILE A 110 -25.38 23.68 -20.95
C ILE A 110 -25.73 24.98 -20.25
N GLU A 111 -25.58 25.01 -18.93
CA GLU A 111 -25.85 26.20 -18.12
C GLU A 111 -24.89 27.36 -18.45
N ARG A 112 -23.59 27.07 -18.52
CA ARG A 112 -22.54 28.06 -18.80
C ARG A 112 -22.68 28.72 -20.17
N LEU A 113 -23.02 27.94 -21.19
CA LEU A 113 -23.19 28.44 -22.56
C LEU A 113 -24.61 28.96 -22.82
N GLY A 114 -25.53 28.84 -21.86
CA GLY A 114 -26.92 29.27 -22.00
C GLY A 114 -27.67 28.52 -23.11
N LEU A 115 -27.38 27.23 -23.31
CA LEU A 115 -28.00 26.44 -24.36
C LEU A 115 -29.48 26.16 -24.04
N ASP A 116 -30.33 26.14 -25.06
CA ASP A 116 -31.75 25.80 -24.91
C ASP A 116 -31.91 24.36 -24.39
N LYS A 117 -32.49 24.23 -23.20
CA LYS A 117 -32.70 22.95 -22.50
C LYS A 117 -33.68 22.02 -23.21
N ASN A 118 -34.48 22.52 -24.14
CA ASN A 118 -35.36 21.69 -24.97
C ASN A 118 -34.59 21.01 -26.11
N LEU A 119 -33.48 21.61 -26.56
CA LEU A 119 -32.64 21.14 -27.66
C LEU A 119 -31.39 20.39 -27.16
N TYR A 120 -30.86 20.80 -26.00
CA TYR A 120 -29.64 20.26 -25.43
C TYR A 120 -29.90 19.66 -24.04
N SER A 121 -29.64 18.37 -23.92
CA SER A 121 -29.58 17.61 -22.68
C SER A 121 -28.17 17.02 -22.48
N PRO A 122 -27.82 16.57 -21.27
CA PRO A 122 -26.55 15.87 -21.06
C PRO A 122 -26.36 14.66 -21.97
N SER A 123 -27.43 13.91 -22.23
CA SER A 123 -27.41 12.76 -23.15
C SER A 123 -27.23 13.16 -24.61
N SER A 124 -27.84 14.28 -25.05
CA SER A 124 -27.65 14.77 -26.42
C SER A 124 -26.22 15.26 -26.64
N LEU A 125 -25.63 15.96 -25.65
CA LEU A 125 -24.22 16.35 -25.70
C LEU A 125 -23.30 15.12 -25.69
N ALA A 126 -23.57 14.12 -24.86
CA ALA A 126 -22.79 12.88 -24.84
C ALA A 126 -22.71 12.18 -26.21
N GLY A 127 -23.78 12.24 -27.01
CA GLY A 127 -23.83 11.72 -28.39
C GLY A 127 -23.04 12.56 -29.41
N MET A 128 -22.90 13.86 -29.16
CA MET A 128 -22.13 14.80 -29.99
C MET A 128 -20.62 14.78 -29.69
N VAL A 129 -20.23 14.26 -28.52
CA VAL A 129 -18.86 14.30 -27.99
C VAL A 129 -18.17 12.94 -28.14
N LYS A 130 -17.00 12.94 -28.76
CA LYS A 130 -16.07 11.80 -28.79
C LYS A 130 -14.81 12.17 -28.01
N VAL A 131 -14.47 11.34 -27.03
CA VAL A 131 -13.28 11.52 -26.20
C VAL A 131 -12.37 10.31 -26.42
N GLN A 132 -11.08 10.54 -26.59
CA GLN A 132 -10.09 9.47 -26.68
C GLN A 132 -8.76 9.90 -26.05
N ALA A 133 -8.12 8.98 -25.34
CA ALA A 133 -6.73 9.15 -24.94
C ALA A 133 -5.82 8.89 -26.15
N ILE A 134 -4.82 9.75 -26.35
CA ILE A 134 -3.82 9.56 -27.40
C ILE A 134 -2.77 8.59 -26.88
N LYS A 135 -2.63 7.46 -27.60
CA LYS A 135 -1.72 6.37 -27.22
C LYS A 135 -0.30 6.89 -27.02
N ASP A 136 0.38 6.38 -25.99
CA ASP A 136 1.78 6.71 -25.66
C ASP A 136 2.00 8.20 -25.34
N THR A 137 0.94 8.90 -24.93
CA THR A 137 1.00 10.31 -24.51
C THR A 137 0.07 10.56 -23.31
N ASN A 138 0.28 11.69 -22.63
CA ASN A 138 -0.61 12.16 -21.56
C ASN A 138 -1.73 13.08 -22.08
N LEU A 139 -2.08 12.98 -23.36
CA LEU A 139 -3.07 13.85 -23.99
C LEU A 139 -4.43 13.17 -24.15
N ILE A 140 -5.48 13.92 -23.85
CA ILE A 140 -6.87 13.55 -24.11
C ILE A 140 -7.40 14.46 -25.20
N GLU A 141 -7.91 13.85 -26.26
CA GLU A 141 -8.56 14.54 -27.36
C GLU A 141 -10.07 14.55 -27.18
N VAL A 142 -10.65 15.75 -27.12
CA VAL A 142 -12.09 15.98 -27.05
C VAL A 142 -12.56 16.53 -28.39
N ARG A 143 -13.39 15.75 -29.09
CA ARG A 143 -13.99 16.13 -30.37
C ARG A 143 -15.49 16.33 -30.24
N VAL A 144 -15.98 17.47 -30.72
CA VAL A 144 -17.39 17.83 -30.64
C VAL A 144 -17.95 18.06 -32.05
N GLN A 145 -19.06 17.39 -32.36
CA GLN A 145 -19.75 17.51 -33.65
C GLN A 145 -21.01 18.37 -33.51
N ASN A 146 -21.14 19.42 -34.30
CA ASN A 146 -22.34 20.27 -34.34
C ASN A 146 -22.57 20.86 -35.75
N THR A 147 -23.80 21.25 -36.07
CA THR A 147 -24.12 21.94 -37.33
C THR A 147 -23.64 23.40 -37.35
N ASN A 148 -23.43 24.01 -36.18
CA ASN A 148 -22.80 25.32 -36.03
C ASN A 148 -21.32 25.16 -35.63
N SER A 149 -20.42 25.59 -36.52
CA SER A 149 -18.96 25.51 -36.34
C SER A 149 -18.46 26.24 -35.09
N LYS A 150 -18.97 27.45 -34.81
CA LYS A 150 -18.58 28.21 -33.62
C LYS A 150 -19.05 27.52 -32.34
N LEU A 151 -20.31 27.07 -32.34
CA LEU A 151 -20.88 26.36 -31.20
C LEU A 151 -20.15 25.05 -30.90
N ALA A 152 -19.69 24.31 -31.93
CA ALA A 152 -18.87 23.12 -31.74
C ALA A 152 -17.58 23.43 -30.96
N ALA A 153 -16.90 24.51 -31.32
CA ALA A 153 -15.68 24.95 -30.64
C ALA A 153 -15.96 25.46 -29.21
N ASP A 154 -17.01 26.24 -29.03
CA ASP A 154 -17.42 26.76 -27.72
C ASP A 154 -17.78 25.62 -26.75
N ILE A 155 -18.52 24.61 -27.21
CA ILE A 155 -18.84 23.40 -26.44
C ILE A 155 -17.56 22.62 -26.10
N ALA A 156 -16.66 22.39 -27.06
CA ALA A 156 -15.40 21.67 -26.81
C ALA A 156 -14.54 22.36 -25.74
N ASN A 157 -14.39 23.68 -25.83
CA ASN A 157 -13.67 24.48 -24.84
C ASN A 157 -14.35 24.47 -23.47
N ALA A 158 -15.68 24.65 -23.45
CA ALA A 158 -16.45 24.63 -22.21
C ALA A 158 -16.37 23.27 -21.50
N ILE A 159 -16.41 22.16 -22.23
CA ILE A 159 -16.22 20.82 -21.66
C ILE A 159 -14.85 20.71 -20.97
N CYS A 160 -13.78 21.15 -21.63
CA CYS A 160 -12.43 21.07 -21.06
C CYS A 160 -12.31 21.88 -19.76
N GLU A 161 -12.83 23.11 -19.76
CA GLU A 161 -12.77 24.00 -18.60
C GLU A 161 -13.67 23.53 -17.45
N GLU A 162 -14.91 23.10 -17.72
CA GLU A 162 -15.82 22.60 -16.68
C GLU A 162 -15.39 21.23 -16.14
N PHE A 163 -14.77 20.39 -16.97
CA PHE A 163 -14.20 19.12 -16.50
C PHE A 163 -13.00 19.35 -15.58
N SER A 164 -12.07 20.25 -15.93
CA SER A 164 -10.95 20.62 -15.06
C SER A 164 -11.45 21.11 -13.69
N LYS A 165 -12.47 21.99 -13.67
CA LYS A 165 -13.11 22.42 -12.41
C LYS A 165 -13.75 21.26 -11.64
N PHE A 166 -14.49 20.39 -12.33
CA PHE A 166 -15.14 19.24 -11.71
C PHE A 166 -14.13 18.30 -11.04
N VAL A 167 -13.02 18.01 -11.72
CA VAL A 167 -11.92 17.21 -11.17
C VAL A 167 -11.30 17.91 -9.96
N SER A 168 -10.96 19.21 -10.08
CA SER A 168 -10.40 19.99 -8.97
C SER A 168 -11.31 19.99 -7.74
N GLU A 169 -12.62 20.20 -7.93
CA GLU A 169 -13.60 20.17 -6.85
C GLU A 169 -13.68 18.81 -6.17
N ASN A 170 -13.71 17.73 -6.96
CA ASN A 170 -13.77 16.37 -6.46
C ASN A 170 -12.49 16.00 -5.70
N THR A 171 -11.31 16.33 -6.24
CA THR A 171 -10.01 16.15 -5.58
C THR A 171 -9.97 16.94 -4.28
N ARG A 172 -10.36 18.22 -4.28
CA ARG A 172 -10.41 19.04 -3.06
C ARG A 172 -11.37 18.46 -2.00
N GLN A 173 -12.49 17.90 -2.43
CA GLN A 173 -13.43 17.24 -1.52
C GLN A 173 -12.83 15.96 -0.91
N GLN A 174 -12.18 15.13 -1.72
CA GLN A 174 -11.47 13.94 -1.22
C GLN A 174 -10.35 14.32 -0.23
N MET A 175 -9.56 15.34 -0.56
CA MET A 175 -8.53 15.88 0.32
C MET A 175 -9.10 16.38 1.64
N THR A 176 -10.27 17.02 1.61
CA THR A 176 -10.94 17.50 2.82
C THR A 176 -11.32 16.34 3.73
N LYS A 177 -11.95 15.29 3.17
CA LYS A 177 -12.30 14.07 3.92
C LYS A 177 -11.05 13.36 4.46
N SER A 178 -9.97 13.34 3.69
CA SER A 178 -8.69 12.76 4.12
C SER A 178 -8.10 13.51 5.31
N VAL A 179 -8.07 14.85 5.26
CA VAL A 179 -7.62 15.68 6.39
C VAL A 179 -8.49 15.48 7.62
N GLU A 180 -9.82 15.46 7.46
CA GLU A 180 -10.76 15.19 8.57
C GLU A 180 -10.48 13.83 9.23
N PHE A 181 -10.36 12.77 8.43
CA PHE A 181 -10.01 11.44 8.92
C PHE A 181 -8.66 11.41 9.65
N LEU A 182 -7.61 12.02 9.08
CA LEU A 182 -6.30 12.09 9.72
C LEU A 182 -6.33 12.87 11.04
N GLN A 183 -7.12 13.95 11.11
CA GLN A 183 -7.30 14.73 12.33
C GLN A 183 -8.06 13.93 13.42
N GLU A 184 -9.07 13.17 13.05
CA GLU A 184 -9.77 12.26 13.97
C GLU A 184 -8.83 11.19 14.53
N GLN A 185 -8.01 10.56 13.66
CA GLN A 185 -7.00 9.60 14.09
C GLN A 185 -5.95 10.25 14.99
N GLN A 186 -5.47 11.45 14.65
CA GLN A 186 -4.51 12.19 15.47
C GLN A 186 -5.09 12.49 16.86
N ALA A 187 -6.36 12.90 16.94
CA ALA A 187 -7.03 13.18 18.21
C ALA A 187 -7.19 11.91 19.06
N ALA A 188 -7.54 10.77 18.44
CA ALA A 188 -7.59 9.48 19.11
C ALA A 188 -6.21 9.06 19.65
N THR A 189 -5.17 9.10 18.80
CA THR A 189 -3.79 8.80 19.21
C THR A 189 -3.30 9.75 20.31
N SER A 190 -3.66 11.04 20.25
CA SER A 190 -3.31 12.01 21.29
C SER A 190 -3.95 11.66 22.64
N LYS A 191 -5.19 11.16 22.65
CA LYS A 191 -5.88 10.70 23.85
C LYS A 191 -5.22 9.46 24.42
N ASP A 192 -4.87 8.50 23.57
CA ASP A 192 -4.20 7.27 23.98
C ASP A 192 -2.79 7.56 24.52
N LEU A 193 -2.05 8.47 23.88
CA LEU A 193 -0.74 8.94 24.33
C LEU A 193 -0.84 9.58 25.73
N ALA A 194 -1.82 10.45 25.96
CA ALA A 194 -2.03 11.07 27.26
C ALA A 194 -2.37 10.01 28.34
N ALA A 195 -3.19 9.02 28.01
CA ALA A 195 -3.50 7.92 28.91
C ALA A 195 -2.27 7.04 29.22
N ALA A 196 -1.44 6.74 28.23
CA ALA A 196 -0.20 5.98 28.39
C ALA A 196 0.83 6.74 29.25
N MET A 197 1.00 8.04 29.00
CA MET A 197 1.87 8.91 29.82
C MET A 197 1.39 8.96 31.28
N GLU A 198 0.09 9.06 31.53
CA GLU A 198 -0.46 9.05 32.88
C GLU A 198 -0.25 7.70 33.59
N LYS A 199 -0.37 6.57 32.87
CA LYS A 199 -0.04 5.24 33.42
C LYS A 199 1.44 5.15 33.80
N LEU A 200 2.34 5.57 32.92
CA LEU A 200 3.79 5.58 33.20
C LEU A 200 4.11 6.47 34.39
N LYS A 201 3.54 7.68 34.44
CA LYS A 201 3.71 8.59 35.56
C LYS A 201 3.24 7.99 36.88
N LYS A 202 2.05 7.36 36.92
CA LYS A 202 1.54 6.69 38.12
C LYS A 202 2.46 5.55 38.56
N PHE A 203 2.94 4.74 37.63
CA PHE A 203 3.90 3.67 37.90
C PHE A 203 5.21 4.18 38.50
N GLN A 204 5.76 5.26 37.95
CA GLN A 204 6.99 5.90 38.45
C GLN A 204 6.82 6.55 39.83
N GLN A 205 5.60 7.00 40.16
CA GLN A 205 5.25 7.59 41.45
C GLN A 205 4.89 6.54 42.52
N GLU A 206 4.86 5.25 42.19
CA GLU A 206 4.61 4.22 43.18
C GLU A 206 5.69 4.26 44.28
N PRO A 207 5.33 4.09 45.56
CA PRO A 207 6.31 4.12 46.66
C PRO A 207 7.44 3.10 46.49
N ARG A 208 7.15 2.02 45.76
CA ARG A 208 8.07 0.92 45.47
C ARG A 208 8.56 0.99 44.01
N SER A 209 9.02 2.19 43.62
CA SER A 209 9.51 2.50 42.27
C SER A 209 10.84 1.80 41.95
N VAL A 210 11.19 1.72 40.67
CA VAL A 210 12.48 1.17 40.21
C VAL A 210 13.65 1.90 40.88
N GLU A 211 13.57 3.23 41.01
CA GLU A 211 14.59 4.04 41.67
C GLU A 211 14.72 3.69 43.17
N TYR A 212 13.59 3.63 43.89
CA TYR A 212 13.59 3.26 45.30
C TYR A 212 14.18 1.86 45.53
N LEU A 213 13.72 0.87 44.75
CA LEU A 213 14.20 -0.51 44.84
C LEU A 213 15.69 -0.63 44.49
N THR A 214 16.17 0.17 43.53
CA THR A 214 17.59 0.22 43.18
C THR A 214 18.43 0.78 44.35
N ASN A 215 17.94 1.82 45.04
CA ASN A 215 18.61 2.38 46.21
C ASN A 215 18.59 1.42 47.41
N GLU A 216 17.48 0.73 47.65
CA GLU A 216 17.38 -0.32 48.68
C GLU A 216 18.38 -1.46 48.38
N MET A 217 18.47 -1.89 47.11
CA MET A 217 19.41 -2.91 46.66
C MET A 217 20.86 -2.50 46.96
N ASN A 218 21.25 -1.29 46.57
CA ASN A 218 22.61 -0.79 46.80
C ASN A 218 22.94 -0.76 48.31
N THR A 219 21.99 -0.32 49.13
CA THR A 219 22.15 -0.30 50.60
C THR A 219 22.33 -1.71 51.17
N LEU A 220 21.57 -2.70 50.68
CA LEU A 220 21.71 -4.09 51.12
C LEU A 220 23.04 -4.70 50.69
N LEU A 221 23.52 -4.41 49.48
CA LEU A 221 24.83 -4.86 48.99
C LEU A 221 25.96 -4.26 49.82
N ASP A 222 25.87 -2.99 50.19
CA ASP A 222 26.84 -2.33 51.08
C ASP A 222 26.85 -2.97 52.47
N ASN A 223 25.69 -3.24 53.05
CA ASN A 223 25.59 -3.90 54.35
C ASN A 223 26.09 -5.35 54.29
N LEU A 224 25.82 -6.07 53.20
CA LEU A 224 26.31 -7.42 52.98
C LEU A 224 27.84 -7.45 52.97
N ALA A 225 28.48 -6.52 52.26
CA ALA A 225 29.94 -6.40 52.24
C ALA A 225 30.52 -6.11 53.64
N LYS A 226 29.85 -5.24 54.42
CA LYS A 226 30.26 -4.94 55.81
C LYS A 226 30.15 -6.17 56.71
N TYR A 227 29.00 -6.85 56.74
CA TYR A 227 28.80 -8.04 57.57
C TYR A 227 29.75 -9.16 57.21
N LYS A 228 30.02 -9.36 55.91
CA LYS A 228 31.00 -10.35 55.45
C LYS A 228 32.40 -10.04 55.98
N THR A 229 32.83 -8.78 55.88
CA THR A 229 34.13 -8.33 56.41
C THR A 229 34.23 -8.53 57.93
N GLU A 230 33.16 -8.22 58.67
CA GLU A 230 33.12 -8.41 60.12
C GLU A 230 33.08 -9.90 60.52
N ALA A 231 32.38 -10.74 59.75
CA ALA A 231 32.32 -12.18 59.97
C ALA A 231 33.70 -12.81 59.76
N ASP A 232 34.36 -12.49 58.63
CA ASP A 232 35.70 -12.95 58.31
C ASP A 232 36.70 -12.54 59.41
N ALA A 233 36.62 -11.30 59.89
CA ALA A 233 37.46 -10.82 60.99
C ALA A 233 37.21 -11.58 62.30
N ALA A 234 35.95 -11.88 62.63
CA ALA A 234 35.59 -12.66 63.82
C ALA A 234 36.05 -14.13 63.71
N GLU A 235 35.94 -14.74 62.54
CA GLU A 235 36.43 -16.09 62.26
C GLU A 235 37.96 -16.18 62.37
N ILE A 236 38.69 -15.21 61.81
CA ILE A 236 40.14 -15.12 61.94
C ILE A 236 40.55 -14.96 63.41
N ALA A 237 39.88 -14.08 64.16
CA ALA A 237 40.16 -13.90 65.59
C ALA A 237 39.88 -15.18 66.40
N ALA A 238 38.81 -15.90 66.09
CA ALA A 238 38.51 -17.20 66.69
C ALA A 238 39.61 -18.22 66.39
N ALA A 239 40.08 -18.32 65.14
CA ALA A 239 41.17 -19.22 64.77
C ALA A 239 42.49 -18.90 65.50
N GLN A 240 42.80 -17.61 65.70
CA GLN A 240 43.96 -17.18 66.49
C GLN A 240 43.84 -17.56 67.97
N LEU A 241 42.67 -17.37 68.56
CA LEU A 241 42.40 -17.76 69.96
C LEU A 241 42.49 -19.27 70.13
N GLU A 242 41.96 -20.05 69.19
CA GLU A 242 42.02 -21.51 69.20
C GLU A 242 43.48 -22.01 69.12
N ALA A 243 44.28 -21.44 68.23
CA ALA A 243 45.72 -21.74 68.15
C ALA A 243 46.47 -21.36 69.45
N ALA A 244 46.13 -20.22 70.07
CA ALA A 244 46.73 -19.79 71.32
C ALA A 244 46.34 -20.68 72.51
N ILE A 245 45.07 -21.09 72.59
CA ILE A 245 44.58 -22.04 73.60
C ILE A 245 45.31 -23.38 73.44
N SER A 246 45.42 -23.90 72.22
CA SER A 246 46.12 -25.17 71.97
C SER A 246 47.58 -25.11 72.45
N LYS A 247 48.28 -23.99 72.21
CA LYS A 247 49.65 -23.80 72.73
C LYS A 247 49.70 -23.75 74.27
N LEU A 248 48.78 -23.05 74.91
CA LEU A 248 48.71 -22.97 76.37
C LEU A 248 48.33 -24.31 77.00
N GLU A 249 47.46 -25.09 76.36
CA GLU A 249 47.08 -26.44 76.82
C GLU A 249 48.28 -27.40 76.79
N VAL A 250 49.14 -27.29 75.77
CA VAL A 250 50.42 -28.02 75.74
C VAL A 250 51.32 -27.59 76.91
N GLN A 251 51.48 -26.28 77.16
CA GLN A 251 52.29 -25.78 78.28
C GLN A 251 51.74 -26.17 79.65
N LEU A 252 50.42 -26.18 79.82
CA LEU A 252 49.76 -26.63 81.05
C LEU A 252 50.01 -28.12 81.29
N ALA A 253 50.01 -28.95 80.24
CA ALA A 253 50.30 -30.38 80.34
C ALA A 253 51.75 -30.66 80.78
N GLU A 254 52.69 -29.79 80.40
CA GLU A 254 54.09 -29.85 80.84
C GLU A 254 54.31 -29.28 82.25
N THR A 255 53.33 -28.56 82.80
CA THR A 255 53.44 -27.89 84.10
C THR A 255 52.83 -28.77 85.21
N PRO A 256 53.59 -29.21 86.23
CA PRO A 256 53.05 -30.04 87.29
C PRO A 256 52.05 -29.27 88.18
N PRO A 257 50.94 -29.90 88.63
CA PRO A 257 49.87 -29.22 89.37
C PRO A 257 50.24 -28.86 90.82
N LYS A 258 51.27 -29.49 91.37
CA LYS A 258 51.79 -29.22 92.72
C LYS A 258 53.29 -29.00 92.66
N ILE A 259 53.80 -28.10 93.50
CA ILE A 259 55.22 -27.89 93.72
C ILE A 259 55.56 -28.18 95.18
N LYS A 260 56.78 -28.64 95.43
CA LYS A 260 57.28 -28.83 96.79
C LYS A 260 57.96 -27.54 97.23
N VAL A 261 57.44 -26.93 98.30
CA VAL A 261 58.00 -25.71 98.91
C VAL A 261 58.69 -26.13 100.20
N GLN A 262 59.95 -25.73 100.36
CA GLN A 262 60.73 -26.01 101.57
C GLN A 262 60.54 -24.85 102.55
N ASP A 263 59.80 -25.10 103.62
CA ASP A 263 59.53 -24.13 104.68
C ASP A 263 60.48 -24.36 105.86
N VAL A 264 61.04 -23.29 106.41
CA VAL A 264 61.98 -23.38 107.54
C VAL A 264 61.24 -22.97 108.80
N ARG A 265 60.84 -23.96 109.61
CA ARG A 265 60.32 -23.67 110.95
C ARG A 265 61.48 -23.55 111.93
N PRO A 266 61.62 -22.42 112.64
CA PRO A 266 62.54 -22.35 113.77
C PRO A 266 61.96 -23.24 114.88
N VAL A 267 62.69 -24.29 115.24
CA VAL A 267 62.42 -25.12 116.41
C VAL A 267 63.37 -24.62 117.50
N LEU A 268 62.84 -24.10 118.61
CA LEU A 268 63.65 -23.72 119.77
C LEU A 268 63.88 -24.97 120.62
N GLU A 269 65.06 -25.57 120.49
CA GLU A 269 65.63 -26.50 121.46
C GLU A 269 66.82 -25.87 122.19
N ASP A 270 67.02 -26.29 123.44
CA ASP A 270 67.73 -25.64 124.55
C ASP A 270 69.23 -25.28 124.33
N ASN A 271 69.82 -25.40 123.13
CA ASN A 271 71.24 -25.09 122.89
C ASN A 271 71.61 -24.69 121.44
N GLY A 272 70.77 -23.90 120.75
CA GLY A 272 71.13 -23.20 119.50
C GLY A 272 70.23 -23.52 118.31
N GLU A 273 70.01 -22.52 117.44
CA GLU A 273 69.06 -22.58 116.32
C GLU A 273 69.43 -23.65 115.29
N THR A 274 68.68 -24.76 115.25
CA THR A 274 68.71 -25.71 114.14
C THR A 274 67.41 -25.62 113.33
N ALA A 275 67.55 -25.14 112.10
CA ALA A 275 66.49 -25.10 111.10
C ALA A 275 66.16 -26.52 110.60
N VAL A 276 64.95 -27.02 110.84
CA VAL A 276 64.46 -28.26 110.22
C VAL A 276 63.66 -27.91 108.97
N PRO A 277 64.10 -28.33 107.76
CA PRO A 277 63.32 -28.12 106.55
C PRO A 277 62.07 -29.01 106.56
N ILE A 278 60.89 -28.39 106.41
CA ILE A 278 59.62 -29.10 106.21
C ILE A 278 59.23 -28.93 104.73
N GLU A 279 59.15 -30.03 103.99
CA GLU A 279 58.60 -30.02 102.64
C GLU A 279 57.07 -29.98 102.70
N ARG A 280 56.46 -28.95 102.12
CA ARG A 280 55.01 -28.84 101.96
C ARG A 280 54.66 -28.92 100.47
N GLU A 281 53.70 -29.76 100.11
CA GLU A 281 53.11 -29.71 98.77
C GLU A 281 52.12 -28.55 98.70
N GLU A 282 52.40 -27.57 97.85
CA GLU A 282 51.50 -26.45 97.58
C GLU A 282 51.01 -26.51 96.13
N VAL A 283 49.82 -25.95 95.90
CA VAL A 283 49.26 -25.84 94.54
C VAL A 283 50.20 -24.95 93.72
N ASN A 284 50.61 -25.42 92.55
CA ASN A 284 51.50 -24.66 91.69
C ASN A 284 50.77 -23.39 91.19
N PRO A 285 51.19 -22.18 91.60
CA PRO A 285 50.52 -20.95 91.16
C PRO A 285 50.61 -20.71 89.65
N ALA A 286 51.66 -21.24 88.99
CA ALA A 286 51.80 -21.17 87.55
C ALA A 286 50.75 -22.04 86.82
N TYR A 287 50.40 -23.20 87.41
CA TYR A 287 49.37 -24.09 86.86
C TYR A 287 47.98 -23.45 86.94
N THR A 288 47.63 -22.86 88.09
CA THR A 288 46.33 -22.20 88.26
C THR A 288 46.21 -20.93 87.41
N ALA A 289 47.30 -20.17 87.25
CA ALA A 289 47.35 -19.02 86.35
C ALA A 289 47.13 -19.43 84.88
N LEU A 290 47.83 -20.47 84.40
CA LEU A 290 47.64 -21.01 83.04
C LEU A 290 46.20 -21.52 82.83
N GLN A 291 45.64 -22.23 83.82
CA GLN A 291 44.26 -22.70 83.75
C GLN A 291 43.26 -21.54 83.65
N GLN A 292 43.47 -20.48 84.43
CA GLN A 292 42.63 -19.28 84.37
C GLN A 292 42.77 -18.55 83.03
N GLU A 293 43.99 -18.44 82.48
CA GLU A 293 44.24 -17.84 81.18
C GLU A 293 43.56 -18.64 80.05
N ILE A 294 43.66 -19.98 80.07
CA ILE A 294 42.97 -20.85 79.12
C ILE A 294 41.45 -20.66 79.21
N ASN A 295 40.88 -20.63 80.42
CA ASN A 295 39.45 -20.44 80.60
C ASN A 295 38.98 -19.08 80.07
N ASN A 296 39.75 -18.02 80.31
CA ASN A 296 39.47 -16.68 79.78
C ASN A 296 39.51 -16.67 78.25
N LYS A 297 40.55 -17.27 77.63
CA LYS A 297 40.63 -17.36 76.17
C LYS A 297 39.54 -18.24 75.58
N LYS A 298 39.13 -19.34 76.24
CA LYS A 298 38.00 -20.19 75.83
C LYS A 298 36.69 -19.40 75.84
N ALA A 299 36.47 -18.56 76.84
CA ALA A 299 35.33 -17.66 76.87
C ALA A 299 35.36 -16.67 75.69
N SER A 300 36.51 -16.02 75.42
CA SER A 300 36.66 -15.14 74.25
C SER A 300 36.50 -15.88 72.91
N LEU A 301 36.96 -17.13 72.81
CA LEU A 301 36.79 -17.96 71.61
C LEU A 301 35.29 -18.25 71.36
N ALA A 302 34.57 -18.66 72.41
CA ALA A 302 33.14 -18.90 72.34
C ALA A 302 32.38 -17.63 71.92
N GLU A 303 32.76 -16.47 72.47
CA GLU A 303 32.22 -15.17 72.08
C GLU A 303 32.45 -14.87 70.59
N LYS A 304 33.69 -15.01 70.09
CA LYS A 304 34.01 -14.76 68.67
C LYS A 304 33.31 -15.73 67.73
N ARG A 305 33.19 -17.00 68.09
CA ARG A 305 32.41 -17.98 67.32
C ARG A 305 30.92 -17.65 67.29
N ALA A 306 30.35 -17.23 68.42
CA ALA A 306 28.96 -16.79 68.49
C ALA A 306 28.74 -15.53 67.63
N GLN A 307 29.67 -14.57 67.66
CA GLN A 307 29.66 -13.38 66.82
C GLN A 307 29.68 -13.76 65.32
N ALA A 308 30.62 -14.62 64.90
CA ALA A 308 30.72 -15.09 63.52
C ALA A 308 29.45 -15.83 63.05
N ALA A 309 28.91 -16.74 63.87
CA ALA A 309 27.67 -17.45 63.57
C ALA A 309 26.46 -16.50 63.43
N GLY A 310 26.37 -15.49 64.30
CA GLY A 310 25.34 -14.44 64.21
C GLY A 310 25.44 -13.62 62.93
N LEU A 311 26.65 -13.19 62.56
CA LEU A 311 26.90 -12.45 61.32
C LEU A 311 26.62 -13.31 60.09
N ASN A 312 27.03 -14.58 60.07
CA ASN A 312 26.73 -15.51 58.98
C ASN A 312 25.22 -15.75 58.80
N SER A 313 24.45 -15.77 59.89
CA SER A 313 22.98 -15.81 59.82
C SER A 313 22.40 -14.53 59.19
N LEU A 314 22.92 -13.35 59.56
CA LEU A 314 22.51 -12.08 58.96
C LEU A 314 22.87 -12.01 57.48
N ILE A 315 24.07 -12.45 57.10
CA ILE A 315 24.53 -12.56 55.71
C ILE A 315 23.52 -13.39 54.90
N GLY A 316 23.17 -14.60 55.35
CA GLY A 316 22.20 -15.44 54.63
C GLY A 316 20.81 -14.80 54.49
N GLN A 317 20.36 -14.01 55.48
CA GLN A 317 19.10 -13.26 55.38
C GLN A 317 19.18 -12.12 54.37
N VAL A 318 20.28 -11.37 54.37
CA VAL A 318 20.52 -10.27 53.42
C VAL A 318 20.68 -10.81 52.00
N GLU A 319 21.43 -11.89 51.79
CA GLU A 319 21.58 -12.54 50.48
C GLU A 319 20.24 -12.99 49.90
N LYS A 320 19.38 -13.58 50.73
CA LYS A 320 18.02 -13.94 50.32
C LYS A 320 17.22 -12.70 49.94
N ARG A 321 17.27 -11.65 50.75
CA ARG A 321 16.55 -10.39 50.49
C ARG A 321 17.05 -9.72 49.20
N VAL A 322 18.37 -9.70 48.96
CA VAL A 322 19.00 -9.22 47.72
C VAL A 322 18.46 -10.01 46.53
N LYS A 323 18.43 -11.34 46.59
CA LYS A 323 17.90 -12.17 45.50
C LYS A 323 16.42 -11.88 45.22
N ASP A 324 15.59 -11.80 46.26
CA ASP A 324 14.16 -11.48 46.13
C ASP A 324 13.95 -10.09 45.52
N LEU A 325 14.71 -9.10 45.99
CA LEU A 325 14.67 -7.72 45.51
C LEU A 325 15.15 -7.60 44.06
N GLN A 326 16.15 -8.39 43.66
CA GLN A 326 16.66 -8.40 42.28
C GLN A 326 15.60 -8.90 41.30
N MET A 327 14.86 -9.94 41.67
CA MET A 327 13.74 -10.45 40.86
C MET A 327 12.62 -9.41 40.74
N GLU A 328 12.26 -8.78 41.86
CA GLU A 328 11.25 -7.71 41.88
C GLU A 328 11.66 -6.51 41.01
N LEU A 329 12.92 -6.05 41.15
CA LEU A 329 13.46 -4.95 40.37
C LEU A 329 13.47 -5.28 38.86
N THR A 330 13.84 -6.52 38.50
CA THR A 330 13.83 -6.96 37.10
C THR A 330 12.42 -6.90 36.52
N GLN A 331 11.41 -7.41 37.25
CA GLN A 331 10.01 -7.34 36.81
C GLN A 331 9.52 -5.90 36.67
N LYS A 332 9.80 -5.04 37.65
CA LYS A 332 9.43 -3.62 37.61
C LYS A 332 10.10 -2.88 36.44
N ARG A 333 11.38 -3.14 36.16
CA ARG A 333 12.07 -2.55 34.99
C ARG A 333 11.44 -2.99 33.68
N MET A 334 11.12 -4.27 33.52
CA MET A 334 10.45 -4.76 32.30
C MET A 334 9.07 -4.12 32.09
N GLU A 335 8.31 -3.91 33.17
CA GLU A 335 7.02 -3.21 33.10
C GLU A 335 7.19 -1.73 32.76
N GLU A 336 8.19 -1.06 33.34
CA GLU A 336 8.53 0.33 33.00
C GLU A 336 8.93 0.48 31.53
N ASP A 337 9.82 -0.39 31.04
CA ASP A 337 10.29 -0.41 29.65
C ASP A 337 9.13 -0.62 28.67
N LYS A 338 8.18 -1.50 29.02
CA LYS A 338 6.97 -1.71 28.22
C LYS A 338 6.11 -0.45 28.15
N LEU A 339 5.89 0.23 29.27
CA LEU A 339 5.12 1.47 29.32
C LEU A 339 5.83 2.61 28.57
N MET A 340 7.16 2.70 28.69
CA MET A 340 7.97 3.65 27.93
C MET A 340 7.88 3.40 26.42
N ALA A 341 8.00 2.14 25.98
CA ALA A 341 7.88 1.77 24.58
C ALA A 341 6.48 2.08 24.01
N GLU A 342 5.41 1.88 24.80
CA GLU A 342 4.05 2.26 24.42
C GLU A 342 3.92 3.78 24.21
N VAL A 343 4.44 4.58 25.14
CA VAL A 343 4.48 6.05 25.03
C VAL A 343 5.28 6.50 23.81
N GLU A 344 6.45 5.92 23.57
CA GLU A 344 7.32 6.26 22.45
C GLU A 344 6.66 5.93 21.10
N SER A 345 6.05 4.76 20.99
CA SER A 345 5.31 4.33 19.80
C SER A 345 4.15 5.26 19.48
N LEU A 346 3.31 5.59 20.48
CA LEU A 346 2.17 6.50 20.31
C LEU A 346 2.62 7.93 19.98
N LYS A 347 3.73 8.40 20.57
CA LYS A 347 4.32 9.70 20.24
C LYS A 347 4.81 9.74 18.81
N LYS A 348 5.47 8.68 18.33
CA LYS A 348 5.89 8.56 16.94
C LYS A 348 4.71 8.58 15.98
N ALA A 349 3.65 7.81 16.27
CA ALA A 349 2.42 7.81 15.48
C ALA A 349 1.76 9.19 15.42
N TYR A 350 1.66 9.89 16.55
CA TYR A 350 1.13 11.26 16.61
C TYR A 350 1.92 12.23 15.72
N ASN A 351 3.26 12.18 15.76
CA ASN A 351 4.11 13.05 14.96
C ASN A 351 3.95 12.80 13.46
N ILE A 352 3.93 11.52 13.04
CA ILE A 352 3.71 11.15 11.63
C ILE A 352 2.35 11.66 11.15
N LEU A 353 1.29 11.47 11.94
CA LEU A 353 -0.04 11.99 11.62
C LEU A 353 -0.02 13.52 11.51
N SER A 354 0.67 14.22 12.42
CA SER A 354 0.80 15.67 12.37
C SER A 354 1.47 16.15 11.09
N GLU A 355 2.57 15.51 10.71
CA GLU A 355 3.31 15.81 9.49
C GLU A 355 2.44 15.58 8.24
N LYS A 356 1.77 14.43 8.16
CA LYS A 356 0.88 14.11 7.03
C LYS A 356 -0.30 15.07 6.94
N ILE A 357 -0.89 15.50 8.06
CA ILE A 357 -1.94 16.51 8.07
C ILE A 357 -1.43 17.83 7.49
N VAL A 358 -0.23 18.27 7.88
CA VAL A 358 0.38 19.50 7.36
C VAL A 358 0.65 19.37 5.87
N GLU A 359 1.25 18.26 5.42
CA GLU A 359 1.52 17.97 4.02
C GLU A 359 0.23 17.98 3.17
N THR A 360 -0.81 17.25 3.59
CA THR A 360 -2.10 17.19 2.89
C THR A 360 -2.81 18.55 2.90
N LYS A 361 -2.70 19.34 3.99
CA LYS A 361 -3.22 20.72 4.02
C LYS A 361 -2.49 21.64 3.05
N ILE A 362 -1.16 21.51 2.95
CA ILE A 362 -0.35 22.25 1.99
C ILE A 362 -0.78 21.86 0.58
N ALA A 363 -0.83 20.55 0.26
CA ALA A 363 -1.28 20.04 -1.03
C ALA A 363 -2.71 20.49 -1.40
N LYS A 364 -3.61 20.59 -0.42
CA LYS A 364 -4.96 21.16 -0.60
C LYS A 364 -4.94 22.67 -0.90
N SER A 365 -3.97 23.41 -0.34
CA SER A 365 -3.86 24.87 -0.44
C SER A 365 -3.08 25.36 -1.66
N VAL A 366 -2.10 24.58 -2.12
CA VAL A 366 -1.50 24.76 -3.45
C VAL A 366 -2.63 24.50 -4.43
N ASN A 367 -2.95 25.47 -5.29
CA ASN A 367 -4.04 25.37 -6.26
C ASN A 367 -3.70 24.33 -7.34
N LEU A 368 -3.75 23.03 -7.00
CA LEU A 368 -3.59 21.93 -7.95
C LEU A 368 -4.80 21.77 -8.89
N GLY A 369 -5.86 22.57 -8.70
CA GLY A 369 -6.98 22.61 -9.65
C GLY A 369 -6.56 22.94 -11.09
N GLU A 370 -5.40 23.56 -11.26
CA GLU A 370 -4.80 23.81 -12.57
C GLU A 370 -3.65 22.85 -12.93
N THR A 371 -3.11 22.05 -12.00
CA THR A 371 -1.95 21.20 -12.32
C THR A 371 -2.36 19.88 -12.95
N ASP A 372 -3.32 19.13 -12.41
CA ASP A 372 -3.60 17.75 -12.86
C ASP A 372 -4.11 17.70 -14.31
N LEU A 373 -4.84 18.74 -14.73
CA LEU A 373 -5.42 18.87 -16.07
C LEU A 373 -5.15 20.25 -16.65
N LEU A 374 -4.25 20.30 -17.62
CA LEU A 374 -3.90 21.51 -18.37
C LEU A 374 -4.58 21.51 -19.74
N ILE A 375 -5.09 22.66 -20.16
CA ILE A 375 -5.62 22.81 -21.53
C ILE A 375 -4.45 23.02 -22.49
N ALA A 376 -3.99 21.95 -23.12
CA ALA A 376 -2.86 21.97 -24.04
C ALA A 376 -3.19 22.73 -25.34
N SER A 377 -4.41 22.58 -25.85
CA SER A 377 -4.89 23.37 -26.99
C SER A 377 -6.40 23.59 -26.92
N LYS A 378 -6.82 24.84 -27.18
CA LYS A 378 -8.23 25.21 -27.29
C LYS A 378 -8.77 24.83 -28.66
N ALA A 379 -10.04 24.44 -28.71
CA ALA A 379 -10.75 24.20 -29.95
C ALA A 379 -10.97 25.50 -30.74
N MET A 380 -10.64 25.44 -32.03
CA MET A 380 -10.92 26.46 -33.02
C MET A 380 -12.18 26.09 -33.82
N ALA A 381 -12.90 27.09 -34.31
CA ALA A 381 -14.06 26.89 -35.18
C ALA A 381 -13.59 26.28 -36.52
N PRO A 382 -13.97 25.03 -36.85
CA PRO A 382 -13.54 24.39 -38.09
C PRO A 382 -14.15 25.07 -39.32
N THR A 383 -13.35 25.23 -40.36
CA THR A 383 -13.77 25.81 -41.64
C THR A 383 -14.52 24.80 -42.51
N ASP A 384 -14.14 23.53 -42.44
CA ASP A 384 -14.61 22.47 -43.32
C ASP A 384 -15.54 21.48 -42.60
N PRO A 385 -16.67 21.08 -43.21
CA PRO A 385 -17.56 20.09 -42.62
C PRO A 385 -17.01 18.67 -42.76
N VAL A 386 -17.13 17.88 -41.70
CA VAL A 386 -16.73 16.46 -41.69
C VAL A 386 -17.80 15.52 -42.26
N LYS A 387 -19.06 15.96 -42.30
CA LYS A 387 -20.19 15.21 -42.89
C LYS A 387 -21.18 16.16 -43.60
N PRO A 388 -21.90 15.66 -44.63
CA PRO A 388 -21.70 14.37 -45.30
C PRO A 388 -20.42 14.37 -46.16
N LYS A 389 -19.74 13.22 -46.27
CA LYS A 389 -18.56 13.07 -47.14
C LYS A 389 -19.00 13.01 -48.61
N LYS A 390 -19.27 14.19 -49.21
CA LYS A 390 -19.94 14.33 -50.50
C LYS A 390 -19.32 13.47 -51.61
N SER A 391 -18.00 13.52 -51.78
CA SER A 391 -17.29 12.73 -52.82
C SER A 391 -17.41 11.22 -52.59
N LEU A 392 -17.19 10.76 -51.36
CA LEU A 392 -17.28 9.34 -50.99
C LEU A 392 -18.70 8.80 -51.16
N ASN A 393 -19.71 9.56 -50.70
CA ASN A 393 -21.12 9.16 -50.81
C ASN A 393 -21.56 9.04 -52.27
N MET A 394 -21.13 9.97 -53.13
CA MET A 394 -21.44 9.93 -54.56
C MET A 394 -20.79 8.75 -55.27
N ALA A 395 -19.52 8.45 -54.96
CA ALA A 395 -18.82 7.28 -55.49
C ALA A 395 -19.51 5.97 -55.05
N LEU A 396 -19.89 5.87 -53.78
CA LEU A 396 -20.60 4.71 -53.25
C LEU A 396 -21.97 4.55 -53.91
N ALA A 397 -22.71 5.63 -54.10
CA ALA A 397 -24.01 5.61 -54.78
C ALA A 397 -23.90 5.17 -56.24
N LEU A 398 -22.83 5.56 -56.94
CA LEU A 398 -22.57 5.10 -58.31
C LEU A 398 -22.31 3.60 -58.36
N VAL A 399 -21.44 3.08 -57.48
CA VAL A 399 -21.10 1.65 -57.45
C VAL A 399 -22.31 0.80 -57.05
N LEU A 400 -23.02 1.19 -55.98
CA LEU A 400 -24.23 0.49 -55.55
C LEU A 400 -25.34 0.58 -56.60
N GLY A 401 -25.50 1.74 -57.24
CA GLY A 401 -26.43 1.93 -58.34
C GLY A 401 -26.16 0.99 -59.51
N LEU A 402 -24.90 0.81 -59.88
CA LEU A 402 -24.50 -0.15 -60.92
C LEU A 402 -24.80 -1.59 -60.52
N ILE A 403 -24.45 -2.00 -59.30
CA ILE A 403 -24.69 -3.37 -58.80
C ILE A 403 -26.19 -3.67 -58.79
N VAL A 404 -26.99 -2.78 -58.21
CA VAL A 404 -28.45 -2.94 -58.15
C VAL A 404 -29.05 -2.91 -59.56
N GLY A 405 -28.56 -2.03 -60.44
CA GLY A 405 -28.95 -1.98 -61.84
C GLY A 405 -28.69 -3.30 -62.57
N VAL A 406 -27.52 -3.90 -62.37
CA VAL A 406 -27.15 -5.21 -62.91
C VAL A 406 -28.08 -6.32 -62.40
N ILE A 407 -28.32 -6.37 -61.09
CA ILE A 407 -29.24 -7.36 -60.50
C ILE A 407 -30.65 -7.20 -61.08
N LEU A 408 -31.16 -5.97 -61.16
CA LEU A 408 -32.47 -5.68 -61.74
C LEU A 408 -32.54 -6.01 -63.23
N ALA A 409 -31.44 -5.85 -63.99
CA ALA A 409 -31.37 -6.29 -65.37
C ALA A 409 -31.54 -7.81 -65.50
N PHE A 410 -30.89 -8.59 -64.62
CA PHE A 410 -31.05 -10.04 -64.59
C PHE A 410 -32.46 -10.48 -64.17
N VAL A 411 -33.05 -9.80 -63.18
CA VAL A 411 -34.42 -10.08 -62.75
C VAL A 411 -35.41 -9.70 -63.87
N ALA A 412 -35.24 -8.54 -64.50
CA ALA A 412 -36.05 -8.10 -65.62
C ALA A 412 -35.96 -9.08 -66.79
N GLU A 413 -34.77 -9.64 -67.06
CA GLU A 413 -34.59 -10.69 -68.06
C GLU A 413 -35.31 -11.99 -67.67
N HIS A 414 -35.27 -12.40 -66.40
CA HIS A 414 -35.96 -13.61 -65.95
C HIS A 414 -37.48 -13.54 -66.16
N PHE A 415 -38.07 -12.34 -66.06
CA PHE A 415 -39.49 -12.11 -66.30
C PHE A 415 -39.81 -11.67 -67.73
N ASP A 416 -38.81 -11.48 -68.59
CA ASP A 416 -39.02 -11.14 -70.00
C ASP A 416 -39.37 -12.40 -70.80
N ASN A 417 -40.66 -12.62 -71.00
CA ASN A 417 -41.19 -13.76 -71.77
C ASN A 417 -41.15 -13.54 -73.30
N THR A 418 -40.34 -12.61 -73.81
CA THR A 418 -40.29 -12.30 -75.25
C THR A 418 -39.34 -13.24 -75.99
N ILE A 419 -39.87 -14.09 -76.87
CA ILE A 419 -39.09 -14.94 -77.80
C ILE A 419 -38.47 -14.03 -78.86
N ARG A 420 -37.14 -13.85 -78.84
CA ARG A 420 -36.45 -12.99 -79.82
C ARG A 420 -35.33 -13.68 -80.58
N THR A 421 -34.79 -14.76 -80.04
CA THR A 421 -33.71 -15.50 -80.70
C THR A 421 -34.18 -16.86 -81.20
N PRO A 422 -33.48 -17.44 -82.19
CA PRO A 422 -33.74 -18.81 -82.65
C PRO A 422 -33.70 -19.83 -81.51
N GLU A 423 -32.79 -19.65 -80.55
CA GLU A 423 -32.62 -20.55 -79.42
C GLU A 423 -33.80 -20.49 -78.43
N ASP A 424 -34.46 -19.33 -78.31
CA ASP A 424 -35.67 -19.17 -77.50
C ASP A 424 -36.84 -20.00 -78.08
N VAL A 425 -36.94 -20.09 -79.40
CA VAL A 425 -37.96 -20.89 -80.12
C VAL A 425 -37.76 -22.38 -79.83
N GLU A 426 -36.52 -22.85 -79.92
CA GLU A 426 -36.16 -24.25 -79.61
C GLU A 426 -36.48 -24.62 -78.16
N ARG A 427 -36.18 -23.74 -77.21
CA ARG A 427 -36.33 -24.02 -75.77
C ARG A 427 -37.78 -23.99 -75.30
N TYR A 428 -38.62 -23.08 -75.81
CA TYR A 428 -40.00 -22.95 -75.36
C TYR A 428 -41.00 -23.81 -76.16
N LEU A 429 -40.73 -24.05 -77.44
CA LEU A 429 -41.63 -24.82 -78.30
C LEU A 429 -41.15 -26.25 -78.56
N GLY A 430 -39.90 -26.59 -78.18
CA GLY A 430 -39.32 -27.93 -78.35
C GLY A 430 -39.06 -28.33 -79.80
N LEU A 431 -39.03 -27.36 -80.71
CA LEU A 431 -38.93 -27.57 -82.16
C LEU A 431 -37.58 -27.06 -82.68
N ALA A 432 -36.85 -27.88 -83.43
CA ALA A 432 -35.57 -27.50 -84.03
C ALA A 432 -35.72 -26.34 -85.02
N VAL A 433 -34.88 -25.30 -84.89
CA VAL A 433 -34.91 -24.15 -85.80
C VAL A 433 -34.15 -24.46 -87.08
N LEU A 434 -34.90 -24.59 -88.18
CA LEU A 434 -34.38 -24.98 -89.49
C LEU A 434 -33.70 -23.83 -90.27
N GLY A 435 -33.87 -22.57 -89.85
CA GLY A 435 -33.22 -21.42 -90.49
C GLY A 435 -33.81 -20.07 -90.10
N LYS A 436 -33.00 -19.00 -90.17
CA LYS A 436 -33.39 -17.61 -89.89
C LYS A 436 -33.51 -16.83 -91.20
N ILE A 437 -34.66 -16.23 -91.47
CA ILE A 437 -34.85 -15.33 -92.63
C ILE A 437 -34.39 -13.92 -92.23
N PRO A 438 -33.36 -13.34 -92.89
CA PRO A 438 -32.92 -11.99 -92.57
C PRO A 438 -33.93 -10.95 -93.08
N GLN A 439 -34.33 -10.04 -92.20
CA GLN A 439 -35.13 -8.88 -92.57
C GLN A 439 -34.18 -7.81 -93.14
N VAL A 440 -34.31 -7.51 -94.43
CA VAL A 440 -33.54 -6.47 -95.12
C VAL A 440 -34.37 -5.19 -95.14
N GLU A 441 -33.91 -4.12 -94.50
CA GLU A 441 -34.56 -2.81 -94.59
C GLU A 441 -34.24 -2.16 -95.94
N ALA A 442 -35.26 -1.62 -96.61
CA ALA A 442 -35.12 -0.90 -97.87
C ALA A 442 -34.52 0.50 -97.61
N SER A 443 -33.42 0.81 -98.28
CA SER A 443 -32.74 2.11 -98.17
C SER A 443 -33.53 3.20 -98.90
N GLU A 444 -34.14 4.15 -98.18
CA GLU A 444 -34.63 5.39 -98.77
C GLU A 444 -33.44 6.26 -99.22
N THR A 445 -33.26 6.37 -100.54
CA THR A 445 -32.33 7.33 -101.14
C THR A 445 -33.03 8.69 -101.21
N LYS A 446 -32.60 9.66 -100.38
CA LYS A 446 -33.00 11.07 -100.55
C LYS A 446 -32.26 11.68 -101.75
N SER A 447 -33.00 12.31 -102.67
CA SER A 447 -32.61 13.53 -103.37
C SER A 447 -33.35 14.71 -102.76
#